data_AF-A0A7S2KM99-F1
#
_entry.id   AF-A0A7S2KM99-F1
#
_cell.length_a   1.000
_cell.length_b   1.000
_cell.length_c   1.000
_cell.angle_alpha   90.00
_cell.angle_beta   90.00
_cell.angle_gamma   90.00
#
_symmetry.space_group_name_H-M   'P 1'
#
loop_
_entity.id
_entity.type
_entity.pdbx_description
1 polymer ?
#
loop_
_entity_poly.entity_id
_entity_poly.type
_entity_poly.pdbx_seq_one_letter_code
_entity_poly.pdbx_strand_id
1 'polypeptide(L)'
;WSPLLVAVQRRLAPAAAALLELGADVEAKEPCCGWTPLMYAAGSGRKDLVQQLLAKGASVNASAPRHNWSPLCSAIQSGSEDVVHALLAAGADLQAVKRQHPAIADIYRQEMAQYQAREAPAAQSAKASGALYRTDYSQSC
;
A
#
# COMPACT_ATOMS: atom_id res chain seq x y z
N TRP A 1 -14.10 -11.74 -21.60
CA TRP A 1 -13.84 -11.91 -20.15
C TRP A 1 -12.43 -12.46 -19.97
N SER A 2 -11.60 -11.87 -19.11
CA SER A 2 -10.26 -12.40 -18.83
C SER A 2 -10.32 -13.40 -17.68
N PRO A 3 -9.90 -14.66 -17.85
CA PRO A 3 -9.87 -15.66 -16.78
C PRO A 3 -9.02 -15.19 -15.58
N LEU A 4 -7.94 -14.45 -15.85
CA LEU A 4 -7.06 -13.93 -14.81
C LEU A 4 -7.78 -12.91 -13.91
N LEU A 5 -8.57 -12.00 -14.50
CA LEU A 5 -9.35 -11.03 -13.73
C LEU A 5 -10.32 -11.73 -12.77
N VAL A 6 -11.01 -12.79 -13.23
CA VAL A 6 -11.94 -13.56 -12.39
C VAL A 6 -11.20 -14.27 -11.26
N ALA A 7 -10.03 -14.86 -11.53
CA ALA A 7 -9.22 -15.53 -10.51
C ALA A 7 -8.74 -14.54 -9.42
N VAL A 8 -8.27 -13.36 -9.82
CA VAL A 8 -7.85 -12.32 -8.87
C VAL A 8 -9.04 -11.75 -8.10
N GLN A 9 -10.16 -11.47 -8.77
CA GLN A 9 -11.39 -10.99 -8.12
C GLN A 9 -11.91 -11.97 -7.07
N ARG A 10 -11.87 -13.29 -7.37
CA ARG A 10 -12.24 -14.36 -6.43
C ARG A 10 -11.14 -14.67 -5.41
N ARG A 11 -10.02 -13.94 -5.42
CA ARG A 11 -8.89 -14.06 -4.50
C ARG A 11 -8.24 -15.45 -4.53
N LEU A 12 -8.29 -16.10 -5.69
CA LEU A 12 -7.73 -17.43 -5.92
C LEU A 12 -6.26 -17.30 -6.34
N ALA A 13 -5.38 -17.08 -5.36
CA ALA A 13 -3.93 -17.00 -5.57
C ALA A 13 -3.34 -18.16 -6.42
N PRO A 14 -3.61 -19.44 -6.13
CA PRO A 14 -3.06 -20.54 -6.92
C PRO A 14 -3.60 -20.56 -8.35
N ALA A 15 -4.87 -20.21 -8.57
CA ALA A 15 -5.45 -20.14 -9.91
C ALA A 15 -4.86 -18.99 -10.72
N ALA A 16 -4.68 -17.81 -10.09
CA ALA A 16 -4.02 -16.68 -10.73
C ALA A 16 -2.57 -17.02 -11.09
N ALA A 17 -1.81 -17.63 -10.17
CA ALA A 17 -0.44 -18.08 -10.43
C ALA A 17 -0.38 -19.05 -11.62
N ALA A 18 -1.23 -20.08 -11.64
CA ALA A 18 -1.29 -21.03 -12.75
C ALA A 18 -1.62 -20.35 -14.08
N LEU A 19 -2.56 -19.40 -14.10
CA LEU A 19 -2.90 -18.63 -15.30
C LEU A 19 -1.73 -17.76 -15.78
N LEU A 20 -0.96 -17.17 -14.85
CA LEU A 20 0.23 -16.39 -15.17
C LEU A 20 1.35 -17.27 -15.76
N GLU A 21 1.53 -18.50 -15.27
CA GLU A 21 2.45 -19.47 -15.85
C GLU A 21 2.02 -19.94 -17.24
N LEU A 22 0.71 -19.97 -17.50
CA LEU A 22 0.14 -20.27 -18.82
C LEU A 22 0.21 -19.08 -19.80
N GLY A 23 0.81 -17.95 -19.40
CA GLY A 23 0.94 -16.77 -20.25
C GLY A 23 -0.33 -15.92 -20.35
N ALA A 24 -1.19 -15.93 -19.33
CA ALA A 24 -2.33 -15.03 -19.27
C ALA A 24 -1.87 -13.56 -19.30
N ASP A 25 -2.65 -12.73 -19.99
CA ASP A 25 -2.39 -11.29 -20.11
C ASP A 25 -2.53 -10.60 -18.75
N VAL A 26 -1.39 -10.13 -18.22
CA VAL A 26 -1.29 -9.43 -16.93
C VAL A 26 -1.86 -8.02 -16.96
N GLU A 27 -1.95 -7.43 -18.16
CA GLU A 27 -2.51 -6.10 -18.41
C GLU A 27 -3.96 -6.16 -18.86
N ALA A 28 -4.60 -7.33 -18.76
CA ALA A 28 -5.99 -7.52 -19.18
C ALA A 28 -6.92 -6.53 -18.48
N LYS A 29 -7.53 -5.62 -19.25
CA LYS A 29 -8.45 -4.61 -18.73
C LYS A 29 -9.87 -5.15 -18.69
N GLU A 30 -10.57 -4.92 -17.58
CA GLU A 30 -11.98 -5.25 -17.51
C GLU A 30 -12.81 -4.33 -18.42
N PRO A 31 -13.70 -4.85 -19.28
CA PRO A 31 -14.43 -4.01 -20.25
C PRO A 31 -15.34 -2.94 -19.64
N CYS A 32 -15.88 -3.14 -18.43
CA CYS A 32 -16.86 -2.22 -17.85
C CYS A 32 -16.24 -0.99 -17.14
N CYS A 33 -15.05 -1.17 -16.55
CA CYS A 33 -14.40 -0.18 -15.69
C CYS A 33 -12.94 0.10 -16.07
N GLY A 34 -12.33 -0.76 -16.89
CA GLY A 34 -10.93 -0.71 -17.30
C GLY A 34 -9.94 -1.12 -16.22
N TRP A 35 -10.39 -1.86 -15.21
CA TRP A 35 -9.53 -2.33 -14.12
C TRP A 35 -8.57 -3.42 -14.57
N THR A 36 -7.33 -3.36 -14.08
CA THR A 36 -6.32 -4.40 -14.31
C THR A 36 -6.29 -5.41 -13.16
N PRO A 37 -5.71 -6.60 -13.34
CA PRO A 37 -5.53 -7.57 -12.26
C PRO A 37 -4.79 -6.98 -11.07
N LEU A 38 -3.80 -6.11 -11.32
CA LEU A 38 -3.05 -5.44 -10.26
C LEU A 38 -3.93 -4.52 -9.40
N MET A 39 -4.90 -3.82 -10.00
CA MET A 39 -5.85 -2.98 -9.24
C MET A 39 -6.75 -3.81 -8.32
N TYR A 40 -7.22 -4.97 -8.77
CA TYR A 40 -8.01 -5.88 -7.94
C TYR A 40 -7.20 -6.49 -6.80
N ALA A 41 -5.97 -6.92 -7.09
CA ALA A 41 -5.06 -7.46 -6.09
C ALA A 41 -4.73 -6.39 -5.03
N ALA A 42 -4.46 -5.16 -5.48
CA ALA A 42 -4.18 -4.02 -4.62
C ALA A 42 -5.36 -3.65 -3.73
N GLY A 43 -6.57 -3.53 -4.29
CA GLY A 43 -7.78 -3.23 -3.52
C GLY A 43 -8.22 -4.36 -2.58
N SER A 44 -7.73 -5.58 -2.79
CA SER A 44 -7.97 -6.72 -1.89
C SER A 44 -6.91 -6.85 -0.79
N GLY A 45 -5.87 -6.01 -0.77
CA GLY A 45 -4.79 -6.08 0.22
C GLY A 45 -3.89 -7.33 0.10
N ARG A 46 -3.92 -8.03 -1.04
CA ARG A 46 -3.23 -9.32 -1.19
C ARG A 46 -1.81 -9.14 -1.71
N LYS A 47 -0.87 -8.94 -0.80
CA LYS A 47 0.58 -8.78 -1.09
C LYS A 47 1.13 -9.87 -2.01
N ASP A 48 0.79 -11.14 -1.77
CA ASP A 48 1.29 -12.26 -2.58
C ASP A 48 0.91 -12.12 -4.06
N LEU A 49 -0.35 -11.76 -4.33
CA LEU A 49 -0.85 -11.57 -5.70
C LEU A 49 -0.21 -10.35 -6.35
N VAL A 50 -0.04 -9.26 -5.59
CA VAL A 50 0.63 -8.04 -6.07
C VAL A 50 2.07 -8.37 -6.45
N GLN A 51 2.83 -9.05 -5.60
CA GLN A 51 4.21 -9.43 -5.90
C GLN A 51 4.32 -10.36 -7.11
N GLN A 52 3.41 -11.33 -7.25
CA GLN A 52 3.39 -12.22 -8.43
C GLN A 52 3.09 -11.45 -9.72
N LEU A 53 2.10 -10.55 -9.70
CA LEU A 53 1.75 -9.73 -10.87
C LEU A 53 2.91 -8.80 -11.25
N LEU A 54 3.55 -8.17 -10.26
CA LEU A 54 4.73 -7.33 -10.48
C LEU A 54 5.91 -8.12 -11.05
N ALA A 55 6.17 -9.33 -10.55
CA ALA A 55 7.22 -10.22 -11.05
C ALA A 55 6.98 -10.64 -12.51
N LYS A 56 5.72 -10.69 -12.95
CA LYS A 56 5.31 -10.98 -14.34
C LYS A 56 5.25 -9.72 -15.21
N GLY A 57 5.67 -8.56 -14.70
CA GLY A 57 5.77 -7.32 -15.47
C GLY A 57 4.48 -6.48 -15.53
N ALA A 58 3.57 -6.66 -14.57
CA ALA A 58 2.38 -5.81 -14.48
C ALA A 58 2.76 -4.33 -14.28
N SER A 59 2.02 -3.44 -14.96
CA SER A 59 2.22 -2.01 -14.93
C SER A 59 1.75 -1.43 -13.59
N VAL A 60 2.72 -1.03 -12.77
CA VAL A 60 2.49 -0.39 -11.46
C VAL A 60 1.69 0.91 -11.60
N ASN A 61 1.92 1.63 -12.70
CA ASN A 61 1.30 2.91 -13.02
C ASN A 61 0.13 2.74 -14.00
N ALA A 62 -0.45 1.55 -14.10
CA ALA A 62 -1.69 1.34 -14.83
C ALA A 62 -2.76 2.33 -14.34
N SER A 63 -3.57 2.84 -15.27
CA SER A 63 -4.63 3.79 -14.93
C SER A 63 -5.93 3.35 -15.60
N ALA A 64 -6.98 3.24 -14.80
CA ALA A 64 -8.31 2.97 -15.28
C ALA A 64 -8.88 4.25 -15.91
N PRO A 65 -9.58 4.16 -17.05
CA PRO A 65 -10.13 5.32 -17.75
C PRO A 65 -11.16 6.07 -16.90
N ARG A 66 -11.81 5.39 -15.95
CA ARG A 66 -12.67 6.04 -14.96
C ARG A 66 -11.82 6.65 -13.86
N HIS A 67 -11.81 7.98 -13.80
CA HIS A 67 -11.14 8.77 -12.76
C HIS A 67 -9.62 8.59 -12.68
N ASN A 68 -8.96 8.06 -13.71
CA ASN A 68 -7.52 7.77 -13.71
C ASN A 68 -7.08 6.91 -12.51
N TRP A 69 -7.93 5.96 -12.11
CA TRP A 69 -7.69 5.17 -10.90
C TRP A 69 -6.46 4.28 -11.06
N SER A 70 -5.51 4.36 -10.13
CA SER A 70 -4.27 3.58 -10.16
C SER A 70 -4.30 2.41 -9.16
N PRO A 71 -3.44 1.38 -9.33
CA PRO A 71 -3.27 0.33 -8.32
C PRO A 71 -2.93 0.90 -6.93
N LEU A 72 -2.15 1.99 -6.89
CA LEU A 72 -1.80 2.67 -5.65
C LEU A 72 -3.03 3.29 -4.98
N CYS A 73 -3.95 3.89 -5.74
CA CYS A 73 -5.22 4.39 -5.20
C CYS A 73 -6.03 3.27 -4.54
N SER A 74 -6.13 2.11 -5.19
CA SER A 74 -6.84 0.95 -4.65
C SER A 74 -6.19 0.41 -3.37
N ALA A 75 -4.85 0.34 -3.32
CA ALA A 75 -4.12 -0.11 -2.14
C ALA A 75 -4.36 0.81 -0.94
N ILE A 76 -4.26 2.13 -1.14
CA ILE A 76 -4.50 3.12 -0.08
C ILE A 76 -5.95 3.05 0.40
N GLN A 77 -6.93 2.96 -0.50
CA GLN A 77 -8.34 2.87 -0.11
C GLN A 77 -8.64 1.59 0.68
N SER A 78 -7.89 0.52 0.43
CA SER A 78 -8.01 -0.73 1.19
C SER A 78 -7.37 -0.69 2.58
N GLY A 79 -6.57 0.33 2.91
CA GLY A 79 -5.81 0.43 4.17
C GLY A 79 -4.70 -0.62 4.30
N SER A 80 -4.19 -1.13 3.17
CA SER A 80 -3.19 -2.20 3.16
C SER A 80 -1.78 -1.61 3.01
N GLU A 81 -1.19 -1.18 4.12
CA GLU A 81 0.16 -0.57 4.19
C GLU A 81 1.22 -1.43 3.47
N ASP A 82 1.23 -2.74 3.72
CA ASP A 82 2.11 -3.72 3.07
C ASP A 82 2.10 -3.64 1.54
N VAL A 83 0.90 -3.49 0.97
CA VAL A 83 0.71 -3.42 -0.48
C VAL A 83 1.12 -2.05 -1.00
N VAL A 84 0.81 -0.98 -0.26
CA VAL A 84 1.23 0.38 -0.60
C VAL A 84 2.75 0.45 -0.66
N HIS A 85 3.45 -0.09 0.34
CA HIS A 85 4.91 -0.17 0.35
C HIS A 85 5.46 -1.01 -0.80
N ALA A 86 4.85 -2.15 -1.12
CA ALA A 86 5.27 -2.98 -2.25
C ALA A 86 5.13 -2.25 -3.59
N LEU A 87 4.02 -1.51 -3.81
CA LEU A 87 3.80 -0.73 -5.02
C LEU A 87 4.76 0.47 -5.11
N LEU A 88 5.01 1.17 -4.00
CA LEU A 88 5.99 2.26 -3.95
C LEU A 88 7.41 1.77 -4.23
N ALA A 89 7.80 0.62 -3.66
CA ALA A 89 9.08 -0.02 -3.95
C ALA A 89 9.21 -0.43 -5.42
N ALA A 90 8.09 -0.78 -6.07
CA ALA A 90 8.03 -1.08 -7.50
C ALA A 90 8.01 0.17 -8.41
N GLY A 91 8.02 1.39 -7.85
CA GLY A 91 8.06 2.64 -8.61
C GLY A 91 6.70 3.26 -8.91
N ALA A 92 5.69 3.05 -8.05
CA ALA A 92 4.39 3.71 -8.18
C ALA A 92 4.50 5.24 -8.02
N ASP A 93 3.83 6.00 -8.91
CA ASP A 93 3.82 7.45 -8.86
C ASP A 93 2.80 8.00 -7.83
N LEU A 94 3.28 8.19 -6.60
CA LEU A 94 2.51 8.83 -5.54
C LEU A 94 2.14 10.29 -5.85
N GLN A 95 2.94 11.01 -6.64
CA GLN A 95 2.67 12.40 -6.98
C GLN A 95 1.50 12.50 -7.97
N ALA A 96 1.40 11.58 -8.92
CA ALA A 96 0.23 11.46 -9.78
C ALA A 96 -1.05 11.25 -8.95
N VAL A 97 -1.01 10.34 -7.97
CA VAL A 97 -2.15 10.12 -7.04
C VAL A 97 -2.51 11.39 -6.28
N LYS A 98 -1.52 12.12 -5.73
CA LYS A 98 -1.78 13.38 -5.02
C LYS A 98 -2.45 14.44 -5.89
N ARG A 99 -2.04 14.54 -7.16
CA ARG A 99 -2.60 15.52 -8.11
C ARG A 99 -4.02 15.15 -8.56
N GLN A 100 -4.27 13.86 -8.77
CA GLN A 100 -5.55 13.38 -9.28
C GLN A 100 -6.59 13.14 -8.18
N HIS A 101 -6.12 12.65 -7.02
CA HIS A 101 -6.94 12.19 -5.89
C HIS A 101 -6.37 12.68 -4.55
N PRO A 102 -6.49 13.98 -4.24
CA PRO A 102 -5.94 14.55 -3.00
C PRO A 102 -6.53 13.88 -1.75
N ALA A 103 -7.83 13.56 -1.75
CA ALA A 103 -8.49 12.88 -0.65
C ALA A 103 -7.87 11.51 -0.30
N ILE A 104 -7.45 10.74 -1.31
CA ILE A 104 -6.78 9.44 -1.10
C ILE A 104 -5.38 9.67 -0.51
N ALA A 105 -4.66 10.67 -1.02
CA ALA A 105 -3.36 11.02 -0.47
C ALA A 105 -3.44 11.54 0.98
N ASP A 106 -4.56 12.17 1.37
CA ASP A 106 -4.81 12.60 2.74
C ASP A 106 -5.05 11.40 3.67
N ILE A 107 -5.78 10.38 3.21
CA ILE A 107 -5.93 9.10 3.93
C ILE A 107 -4.55 8.47 4.16
N TYR A 108 -3.74 8.33 3.11
CA TYR A 108 -2.37 7.82 3.23
C TYR A 108 -1.52 8.65 4.21
N ARG A 109 -1.61 9.99 4.17
CA ARG A 109 -0.87 10.87 5.10
C ARG A 109 -1.28 10.59 6.55
N GLN A 110 -2.57 10.41 6.81
CA GLN A 110 -3.08 10.11 8.15
C GLN A 110 -2.64 8.73 8.62
N GLU A 111 -2.70 7.72 7.76
CA GLU A 111 -2.33 6.33 8.06
C GLU A 111 -0.82 6.20 8.33
N MET A 112 0.03 6.84 7.51
CA MET A 112 1.48 6.88 7.73
C MET A 112 1.88 7.61 9.02
N ALA A 113 1.14 8.64 9.42
CA ALA A 113 1.38 9.33 10.69
C ALA A 113 1.11 8.40 11.89
N GLN A 114 0.12 7.51 11.78
CA GLN A 114 -0.18 6.51 12.81
C GLN A 114 0.88 5.39 12.84
N TYR A 115 1.36 4.94 11.68
CA TYR A 115 2.44 3.95 11.58
C TYR A 115 3.73 4.46 12.24
N GLN A 116 4.16 5.67 11.90
CA GLN A 116 5.35 6.29 12.52
C GLN A 116 5.19 6.57 14.01
N ALA A 117 3.98 6.88 14.48
CA ALA A 117 3.68 7.05 15.90
C ALA A 117 3.64 5.73 16.69
N ARG A 118 3.53 4.57 16.02
CA ARG A 118 3.68 3.25 16.66
C ARG A 118 5.13 2.78 16.69
N GLU A 119 5.92 3.13 15.68
CA GLU A 119 7.36 2.84 15.66
C GLU A 119 8.18 3.78 16.56
N ALA A 120 7.61 4.89 17.02
CA ALA A 120 8.19 5.77 18.03
C ALA A 120 7.34 5.79 19.32
N PRO A 121 7.81 5.41 20.53
CA PRO A 121 9.18 5.01 20.89
C PRO A 121 9.33 4.04 22.11
N ALA A 122 10.11 2.97 21.95
CA ALA A 122 10.88 2.39 23.08
C ALA A 122 12.08 3.27 23.49
N ALA A 123 12.39 4.35 22.73
CA ALA A 123 13.56 5.20 22.92
C ALA A 123 13.33 6.54 23.67
N GLN A 124 12.09 6.94 23.98
CA GLN A 124 11.82 8.18 24.75
C GLN A 124 11.58 7.93 26.24
N SER A 125 11.44 6.67 26.68
CA SER A 125 11.36 6.34 28.12
C SER A 125 12.70 6.56 28.85
N ALA A 126 13.83 6.54 28.16
CA ALA A 126 15.15 6.75 28.77
C ALA A 126 15.49 8.22 29.09
N LYS A 127 14.71 9.20 28.58
CA LYS A 127 14.95 10.64 28.87
C LYS A 127 14.16 11.18 30.06
N ALA A 128 13.24 10.40 30.64
CA ALA A 128 12.48 10.81 31.82
C ALA A 128 13.13 10.37 33.15
N SER A 129 14.01 9.36 33.15
CA SER A 129 14.63 8.84 34.38
C SER A 129 15.93 9.52 34.81
N GLY A 130 16.41 10.53 34.07
CA GLY A 130 17.64 11.27 34.39
C GLY A 130 17.48 12.45 35.35
N ALA A 131 16.27 12.73 35.87
CA ALA A 131 15.99 13.88 36.74
C ALA A 131 15.84 13.54 38.23
N LEU A 132 16.18 12.33 38.67
CA LEU A 132 16.19 11.93 40.09
C LEU A 132 17.60 11.95 40.67
N TYR A 133 18.20 13.14 40.84
CA TYR A 133 19.01 13.52 42.01
C TYR A 133 19.75 14.84 41.74
N ARG A 134 19.22 15.97 42.22
CA ARG A 134 20.09 16.99 42.80
C ARG A 134 19.69 17.14 44.25
N THR A 135 20.54 16.50 45.04
CA THR A 135 20.69 16.55 46.49
C THR A 135 20.51 17.94 47.08
N ASP A 136 19.92 17.93 48.26
CA ASP A 136 19.85 19.00 49.26
C ASP A 136 21.10 19.88 49.33
N TYR A 137 20.89 21.19 49.47
CA TYR A 137 21.80 22.03 50.25
C TYR A 137 20.99 23.15 50.91
N SER A 138 20.75 22.97 52.21
CA SER A 138 20.90 23.98 53.26
C SER A 138 20.71 25.43 52.82
N GLN A 139 19.64 26.08 53.31
CA GLN A 139 19.82 27.27 54.15
C GLN A 139 18.76 27.30 55.24
N SER A 140 19.23 27.00 56.45
CA SER A 140 18.67 27.42 57.72
C SER A 140 19.22 28.82 57.99
N CYS A 141 18.35 29.80 58.22
CA CYS A 141 18.49 30.99 59.08
C CYS A 141 17.41 32.02 58.72
#